data_AF-A0A969RIX9-F1
#
_entry.id   AF-A0A969RIX9-F1
#
_cell.length_a   1.000
_cell.length_b   1.000
_cell.length_c   1.000
_cell.angle_alpha   90.00
_cell.angle_beta   90.00
_cell.angle_gamma   90.00
#
_symmetry.space_group_name_H-M   'P 1'
#
loop_
_entity.id
_entity.type
_entity.pdbx_description
1 polymer ?
#
loop_
_entity_poly.entity_id
_entity_poly.type
_entity_poly.pdbx_seq_one_letter_code
_entity_poly.pdbx_strand_id
1 'polypeptide(L)' 'MVWQLCIQYANGTERVVRSFKNRESALRLVDALYVIKGYPLHFAYVVRLSQAA' A
#
# COMPACT_ATOMS: atom_id res chain seq x y z
N MET A 1 -12.80 5.06 9.53
CA MET A 1 -12.35 4.54 8.21
C MET A 1 -10.83 4.50 8.22
N VAL A 2 -10.22 3.31 8.23
CA VAL A 2 -8.77 3.17 8.26
C VAL A 2 -8.31 2.77 6.86
N TRP A 3 -7.33 3.49 6.32
CA TRP A 3 -6.71 3.16 5.04
C TRP A 3 -5.49 2.30 5.27
N GLN A 4 -5.35 1.18 4.59
CA GLN A 4 -4.21 0.28 4.71
C GLN A 4 -3.41 0.27 3.42
N LEU A 5 -2.13 0.59 3.54
CA LEU A 5 -1.17 0.32 2.49
C LEU A 5 -0.78 -1.14 2.55
N CYS A 6 -1.02 -1.86 1.45
CA CYS A 6 -0.72 -3.26 1.30
C CYS A 6 0.22 -3.46 0.11
N ILE A 7 1.10 -4.44 0.21
CA ILE A 7 1.91 -4.90 -0.90
C ILE A 7 1.26 -6.17 -1.44
N GLN A 8 0.90 -6.16 -2.71
CA GLN A 8 0.47 -7.34 -3.44
C GLN A 8 1.68 -7.88 -4.21
N TYR A 9 2.13 -9.07 -3.86
CA TYR A 9 3.21 -9.75 -4.55
C TYR A 9 2.66 -10.52 -5.76
N ALA A 10 3.48 -10.72 -6.78
CA ALA A 10 3.10 -11.45 -7.99
C ALA A 10 2.73 -12.93 -7.72
N ASN A 11 3.11 -13.47 -6.55
CA ASN A 11 2.71 -14.80 -6.09
C ASN A 11 1.29 -14.86 -5.51
N GLY A 12 0.53 -13.76 -5.56
CA GLY A 12 -0.83 -13.68 -5.02
C GLY A 12 -0.90 -13.38 -3.52
N THR A 13 0.24 -13.27 -2.83
CA THR A 13 0.27 -12.92 -1.41
C THR A 13 0.10 -11.42 -1.23
N GLU A 14 -0.75 -11.04 -0.27
CA GLU A 14 -0.91 -9.66 0.14
C GLU A 14 -0.39 -9.45 1.56
N ARG A 15 0.34 -8.36 1.79
CA ARG A 15 0.84 -8.00 3.12
C ARG A 15 0.50 -6.56 3.46
N VAL A 16 -0.13 -6.35 4.61
CA VAL A 16 -0.35 -5.01 5.16
C VAL A 16 1.00 -4.44 5.63
N VAL A 17 1.40 -3.31 5.05
CA VAL A 17 2.60 -2.58 5.43
C VAL A 17 2.30 -1.62 6.56
N ARG A 18 1.23 -0.83 6.39
CA ARG A 18 0.89 0.23 7.35
C ARG A 18 -0.56 0.64 7.23
N SER A 19 -1.12 1.04 8.36
CA SER A 19 -2.45 1.62 8.47
C SER A 19 -2.35 3.14 8.63
N PHE A 20 -3.28 3.87 8.02
CA PHE A 20 -3.38 5.31 7.96
C PHE A 20 -4.80 5.73 8.29
N LYS A 21 -4.95 6.89 8.91
CA LYS A 21 -6.27 7.52 9.10
C LYS A 21 -6.74 8.25 7.84
N ASN A 22 -5.80 8.71 7.00
CA ASN A 22 -6.07 9.53 5.82
C ASN A 22 -5.60 8.84 4.53
N ARG A 23 -6.43 8.90 3.48
CA ARG A 23 -6.12 8.35 2.14
C ARG A 23 -4.89 9.00 1.51
N GLU A 24 -4.82 10.33 1.58
CA GLU A 24 -3.75 11.10 0.95
C GLU A 24 -2.37 10.76 1.52
N SER A 25 -2.27 10.55 2.84
CA SER A 25 -1.02 10.12 3.47
C SER A 25 -0.58 8.75 2.99
N ALA A 26 -1.53 7.82 2.77
CA ALA A 26 -1.24 6.50 2.21
C ALA A 26 -0.73 6.61 0.76
N LEU A 27 -1.39 7.42 -0.07
CA LEU A 27 -0.99 7.66 -1.47
C LEU A 27 0.38 8.34 -1.58
N ARG A 28 0.65 9.37 -0.77
CA ARG A 28 1.97 10.02 -0.72
C ARG A 28 3.07 9.04 -0.33
N LEU A 29 2.80 8.11 0.60
CA LEU A 29 3.78 7.10 0.95
C LEU A 29 4.02 6.11 -0.21
N VAL A 30 2.97 5.72 -0.94
CA VAL A 30 3.11 4.85 -2.13
C VAL A 30 4.01 5.51 -3.17
N ASP A 31 3.75 6.78 -3.48
CA ASP A 31 4.54 7.54 -4.42
C ASP A 31 6.01 7.62 -3.98
N ALA A 32 6.26 7.98 -2.72
CA ALA A 32 7.60 8.01 -2.15
C ALA A 32 8.30 6.63 -2.20
N LEU A 33 7.55 5.54 -1.97
CA LEU A 33 8.09 4.19 -2.08
C LEU A 33 8.48 3.84 -3.51
N TYR A 34 7.66 4.19 -4.51
CA TYR A 34 8.02 3.99 -5.91
C TYR A 34 9.21 4.86 -6.34
N VAL A 35 9.36 6.06 -5.81
CA VAL A 35 10.53 6.92 -6.07
C VAL A 35 11.80 6.33 -5.43
N ILE A 36 11.72 5.84 -4.19
CA ILE A 36 12.90 5.34 -3.45
C ILE A 36 13.30 3.91 -3.90
N LYS A 37 12.32 3.03 -4.12
CA LYS A 37 12.54 1.61 -4.45
C LYS A 37 12.53 1.34 -5.96
N GLY A 38 12.11 2.31 -6.77
CA GLY A 38 11.81 2.11 -8.18
C GLY A 38 10.46 1.43 -8.40
N TYR A 39 10.23 0.96 -9.62
CA TYR A 39 9.03 0.20 -10.01
C TYR A 39 9.32 -1.31 -10.02
N PRO A 40 9.12 -2.01 -8.90
CA PRO A 40 9.33 -3.45 -8.82
C PRO A 40 8.31 -4.19 -9.68
N LEU A 41 8.79 -5.06 -10.56
CA LEU A 41 7.94 -5.91 -11.42
C LEU A 41 7.27 -7.07 -10.65
N HIS A 42 7.75 -7.37 -9.45
CA HIS A 42 7.37 -8.56 -8.67
C HIS A 42 6.40 -8.26 -7.53
N PHE A 43 6.07 -6.98 -7.28
CA PHE A 43 5.01 -6.58 -6.37
C PHE A 43 4.49 -5.17 -6.67
N ALA A 44 3.26 -4.89 -6.24
CA ALA A 44 2.62 -3.59 -6.35
C ALA A 44 2.16 -3.07 -4.99
N TYR A 45 2.25 -1.77 -4.78
CA TYR A 45 1.67 -1.09 -3.62
C TYR A 45 0.21 -0.74 -3.88
N VAL A 46 -0.69 -1.18 -3.01
CA VAL A 46 -2.14 -1.01 -3.12
C VAL A 46 -2.68 -0.36 -1.85
N VAL A 47 -3.49 0.69 -2.00
CA VAL A 47 -4.16 1.36 -0.88
C VAL A 47 -5.59 0.84 -0.77
N ARG A 48 -5.92 0.21 0.36
CA ARG A 48 -7.20 -0.44 0.64
C ARG A 48 -7.94 0.32 1.73
N LEU A 49 -9.25 0.48 1.61
CA LEU A 49 -10.07 0.94 2.74
C LEU A 49 -10.34 -0.26 3.65
N SER A 50 -9.73 -0.27 4.83
CA SER A 50 -10.10 -1.19 5.91
C SER A 50 -11.24 -0.57 6.70
N GLN A 51 -12.46 -0.94 6.32
CA GLN A 51 -13.61 -0.79 7.19
C GLN A 51 -13.53 -1.97 8.15
N ALA A 52 -13.00 -1.75 9.35
CA ALA A 52 -13.09 -2.74 10.42
C ALA A 52 -14.58 -3.08 10.58
N ALA A 53 -14.92 -4.34 10.29
CA ALA A 53 -16.24 -4.89 10.51
C ALA A 53 -16.53 -5.01 12.00
#